data_AF-A0A7C3UUZ4-F1
#
_entry.id   AF-A0A7C3UUZ4-F1
#
_cell.length_a   1.000
_cell.length_b   1.000
_cell.length_c   1.000
_cell.angle_alpha   90.00
_cell.angle_beta   90.00
_cell.angle_gamma   90.00
#
_symmetry.space_group_name_H-M   'P 1'
#
loop_
_entity.id
_entity.type
_entity.pdbx_description
1 polymer ?
#
loop_
_entity_poly.entity_id
_entity_poly.type
_entity_poly.pdbx_seq_one_letter_code
_entity_poly.pdbx_strand_id
1 'polypeptide(L)'
;LNRAEVDGVGLLKHCGRLPWVARCGSGLSRGQGRFPTNTPGWWGGAHPFCLLDWSVVHNGEISSYGINKRYLEMFGYKMELQTDTEVVAYLFDLLCRRHRLPFEVACRALAAPFWKDIDRMPEEEKAVATSLRQVYGSALINGPFSFIVATGGMMAALTDRIKLRPMVIAQKGDLVYMASEESAIREIAPVLDRVWTVRAGEPVIAELGRGIVQ
;
A
#
# COMPACT_ATOMS: atom_id res chain seq x y z
N LEU A 1 1.75 -41.11 -3.74
CA LEU A 1 1.70 -40.60 -5.13
C LEU A 1 1.84 -39.09 -5.08
N ASN A 2 2.95 -38.60 -5.65
CA ASN A 2 3.53 -37.27 -5.49
C ASN A 2 2.58 -36.11 -5.85
N ARG A 3 2.43 -35.14 -4.94
CA ARG A 3 2.16 -33.72 -5.27
C ARG A 3 2.88 -32.84 -4.26
N ALA A 4 3.81 -32.02 -4.75
CA ALA A 4 4.55 -31.01 -3.99
C ALA A 4 3.87 -29.63 -4.21
N GLU A 5 3.61 -28.88 -3.14
CA GLU A 5 2.96 -27.53 -3.15
C GLU A 5 3.56 -26.61 -2.05
N VAL A 6 3.42 -25.27 -2.09
CA VAL A 6 4.57 -24.31 -2.17
C VAL A 6 4.64 -23.04 -1.26
N ASP A 7 5.87 -22.71 -0.79
CA ASP A 7 6.42 -21.85 0.30
C ASP A 7 6.10 -20.33 0.36
N GLY A 8 6.09 -19.81 1.59
CA GLY A 8 6.25 -18.38 1.94
C GLY A 8 7.59 -17.82 1.46
N VAL A 9 7.55 -16.73 0.69
CA VAL A 9 8.55 -16.39 -0.34
C VAL A 9 9.31 -17.63 -0.83
N GLY A 10 8.76 -18.34 -1.78
CA GLY A 10 9.56 -19.37 -2.44
C GLY A 10 9.06 -19.69 -3.81
N LEU A 11 9.98 -19.87 -4.76
CA LEU A 11 9.78 -20.96 -5.68
C LEU A 11 9.67 -22.22 -4.82
N LEU A 12 8.43 -22.64 -4.68
CA LEU A 12 8.06 -24.01 -4.63
C LEU A 12 8.37 -24.94 -3.41
N LYS A 13 7.90 -24.71 -2.12
CA LYS A 13 7.41 -25.77 -1.12
C LYS A 13 6.73 -25.44 0.29
N HIS A 14 5.40 -25.36 0.36
CA HIS A 14 4.39 -25.34 1.45
C HIS A 14 3.60 -24.05 1.78
N CYS A 15 2.28 -24.18 1.58
CA CYS A 15 1.22 -23.22 1.90
C CYS A 15 0.90 -23.26 3.40
N GLY A 16 0.95 -22.10 4.07
CA GLY A 16 0.52 -21.90 5.46
C GLY A 16 0.07 -20.44 5.68
N ARG A 17 -1.03 -20.25 6.42
CA ARG A 17 -1.68 -18.96 6.74
C ARG A 17 -0.74 -18.04 7.53
N LEU A 18 -0.18 -16.99 6.91
CA LEU A 18 0.56 -15.92 7.60
C LEU A 18 0.44 -14.55 6.87
N PRO A 19 0.50 -13.41 7.59
CA PRO A 19 0.46 -12.07 7.01
C PRO A 19 1.77 -11.61 6.35
N TRP A 20 1.67 -10.59 5.49
CA TRP A 20 2.73 -10.06 4.61
C TRP A 20 3.95 -9.54 5.39
N VAL A 21 5.16 -9.68 4.85
CA VAL A 21 6.35 -8.94 5.32
C VAL A 21 7.14 -8.42 4.12
N ALA A 22 7.39 -7.11 4.07
CA ALA A 22 8.28 -6.48 3.10
C ALA A 22 9.50 -5.87 3.80
N ARG A 23 10.70 -6.04 3.22
CA ARG A 23 11.99 -5.61 3.81
C ARG A 23 12.70 -4.59 2.91
N CYS A 24 13.13 -3.46 3.49
CA CYS A 24 14.01 -2.48 2.83
C CYS A 24 15.47 -2.70 3.30
N GLY A 25 16.41 -2.92 2.35
CA GLY A 25 17.81 -3.30 2.58
C GLY A 25 18.22 -4.52 1.72
N SER A 26 19.49 -4.59 1.28
CA SER A 26 20.04 -5.51 0.25
C SER A 26 19.18 -6.75 -0.08
N GLY A 27 18.37 -6.65 -1.14
CA GLY A 27 17.50 -7.70 -1.67
C GLY A 27 16.03 -7.58 -1.25
N LEU A 28 15.17 -7.17 -2.19
CA LEU A 28 13.71 -7.03 -2.09
C LEU A 28 13.02 -8.37 -2.44
N SER A 29 12.08 -8.87 -1.62
CA SER A 29 11.24 -10.04 -1.97
C SER A 29 9.75 -9.82 -1.60
N ARG A 30 8.83 -10.45 -2.36
CA ARG A 30 7.36 -10.26 -2.29
C ARG A 30 6.60 -11.57 -2.50
N GLY A 31 5.41 -11.70 -1.89
CA GLY A 31 4.38 -12.70 -2.20
C GLY A 31 3.07 -12.45 -1.43
N GLN A 32 1.90 -12.74 -2.03
CA GLN A 32 0.58 -12.65 -1.39
C GLN A 32 -0.41 -13.74 -1.80
N GLY A 33 -1.22 -14.22 -0.85
CA GLY A 33 -2.48 -14.96 -1.09
C GLY A 33 -3.70 -14.03 -1.14
N ARG A 34 -4.44 -14.03 -2.25
CA ARG A 34 -5.68 -13.24 -2.42
C ARG A 34 -6.90 -14.08 -1.97
N PHE A 35 -7.78 -13.50 -1.16
CA PHE A 35 -9.14 -14.00 -0.95
C PHE A 35 -10.12 -13.14 -1.76
N PRO A 36 -10.57 -13.58 -2.94
CA PRO A 36 -11.45 -12.78 -3.78
C PRO A 36 -12.89 -12.78 -3.24
N THR A 37 -13.47 -11.60 -3.06
CA THR A 37 -14.89 -11.43 -2.71
C THR A 37 -15.74 -10.87 -3.86
N ASN A 38 -15.15 -10.12 -4.81
CA ASN A 38 -15.89 -9.42 -5.88
C ASN A 38 -15.52 -9.79 -7.34
N THR A 39 -14.58 -10.72 -7.59
CA THR A 39 -14.21 -11.14 -8.95
C THR A 39 -13.80 -12.62 -9.00
N PRO A 40 -14.01 -13.35 -10.12
CA PRO A 40 -13.44 -14.68 -10.30
C PRO A 40 -11.92 -14.64 -10.12
N GLY A 41 -11.34 -15.62 -9.42
CA GLY A 41 -9.90 -15.70 -9.24
C GLY A 41 -9.16 -15.94 -10.56
N TRP A 42 -8.17 -15.09 -10.87
CA TRP A 42 -7.24 -15.25 -11.99
C TRP A 42 -5.83 -14.85 -11.51
N TRP A 43 -4.83 -15.68 -11.83
CA TRP A 43 -3.38 -15.41 -11.82
C TRP A 43 -2.90 -13.96 -12.12
N GLY A 44 -3.58 -13.16 -12.95
CA GLY A 44 -3.20 -11.78 -13.30
C GLY A 44 -3.55 -10.75 -12.23
N GLY A 45 -4.42 -11.14 -11.27
CA GLY A 45 -4.66 -10.39 -10.04
C GLY A 45 -3.91 -10.97 -8.83
N ALA A 46 -2.88 -11.79 -9.07
CA ALA A 46 -1.98 -12.25 -8.03
C ALA A 46 -1.06 -11.10 -7.59
N HIS A 47 -0.74 -11.10 -6.32
CA HIS A 47 0.09 -10.07 -5.73
C HIS A 47 1.49 -10.59 -5.46
N PRO A 48 2.52 -9.73 -5.54
CA PRO A 48 2.48 -8.27 -5.79
C PRO A 48 1.97 -7.88 -7.18
N PHE A 49 1.13 -6.85 -7.26
CA PHE A 49 0.79 -6.26 -8.57
C PHE A 49 1.91 -5.29 -8.95
N CYS A 50 2.53 -5.50 -10.12
CA CYS A 50 3.66 -4.72 -10.59
C CYS A 50 3.26 -3.89 -11.80
N LEU A 51 3.48 -2.58 -11.75
CA LEU A 51 3.35 -1.70 -12.91
C LEU A 51 4.56 -0.77 -12.97
N LEU A 52 5.38 -0.89 -14.02
CA LEU A 52 6.65 -0.17 -14.13
C LEU A 52 7.51 -0.39 -12.87
N ASP A 53 7.93 0.69 -12.22
CA ASP A 53 8.69 0.65 -10.97
C ASP A 53 7.79 0.46 -9.74
N TRP A 54 6.47 0.40 -9.90
CA TRP A 54 5.54 0.26 -8.77
C TRP A 54 5.25 -1.19 -8.44
N SER A 55 5.21 -1.47 -7.15
CA SER A 55 4.66 -2.69 -6.60
C SER A 55 3.64 -2.40 -5.55
N VAL A 56 2.48 -3.04 -5.64
CA VAL A 56 1.41 -2.86 -4.69
C VAL A 56 0.98 -4.20 -4.10
N VAL A 57 0.95 -4.21 -2.77
CA VAL A 57 0.28 -5.22 -1.95
C VAL A 57 -0.88 -4.53 -1.26
N HIS A 58 -2.06 -5.14 -1.31
CA HIS A 58 -3.28 -4.59 -0.73
C HIS A 58 -3.92 -5.62 0.19
N ASN A 59 -4.33 -5.14 1.36
CA ASN A 59 -5.23 -5.85 2.25
C ASN A 59 -6.43 -4.95 2.57
N GLY A 60 -7.61 -5.36 2.11
CA GLY A 60 -8.81 -4.55 2.21
C GLY A 60 -9.77 -4.76 1.05
N GLU A 61 -10.77 -3.88 0.99
CA GLU A 61 -11.74 -3.80 -0.10
C GLU A 61 -12.01 -2.32 -0.40
N ILE A 62 -11.75 -1.89 -1.64
CA ILE A 62 -11.95 -0.51 -2.06
C ILE A 62 -13.41 -0.33 -2.51
N SER A 63 -14.19 0.37 -1.69
CA SER A 63 -15.60 0.67 -2.03
C SER A 63 -15.75 1.76 -3.09
N SER A 64 -14.72 2.58 -3.31
CA SER A 64 -14.70 3.62 -4.34
C SER A 64 -14.23 3.16 -5.73
N TYR A 65 -14.06 1.85 -5.94
CA TYR A 65 -13.45 1.30 -7.16
C TYR A 65 -13.99 1.92 -8.45
N GLY A 66 -15.32 2.02 -8.61
CA GLY A 66 -15.93 2.57 -9.82
C GLY A 66 -15.60 4.05 -10.09
N ILE A 67 -15.51 4.87 -9.03
CA ILE A 67 -15.13 6.29 -9.15
C ILE A 67 -13.66 6.40 -9.52
N ASN A 68 -12.80 5.63 -8.85
CA ASN A 68 -11.36 5.68 -9.09
C ASN A 68 -11.02 5.14 -10.50
N LYS A 69 -11.68 4.07 -10.94
CA LYS A 69 -11.59 3.56 -12.31
C LYS A 69 -11.96 4.63 -13.33
N ARG A 70 -13.13 5.26 -13.19
CA ARG A 70 -13.57 6.30 -14.13
C ARG A 70 -12.61 7.49 -14.15
N TYR A 71 -12.08 7.87 -12.99
CA TYR A 71 -11.06 8.91 -12.88
C TYR A 71 -9.81 8.54 -13.69
N LEU A 72 -9.26 7.35 -13.49
CA LEU A 72 -8.09 6.86 -14.23
C LEU A 72 -8.35 6.77 -15.75
N GLU A 73 -9.52 6.29 -16.17
CA GLU A 73 -9.90 6.21 -17.58
C GLU A 73 -9.95 7.59 -18.25
N MET A 74 -10.32 8.65 -17.53
CA MET A 74 -10.25 10.03 -18.04
C MET A 74 -8.83 10.49 -18.36
N PHE A 75 -7.82 9.88 -17.74
CA PHE A 75 -6.41 10.12 -18.07
C PHE A 75 -5.86 9.10 -19.08
N GLY A 76 -6.71 8.26 -19.67
CA GLY A 76 -6.31 7.30 -20.70
C GLY A 76 -5.67 6.02 -20.18
N TYR A 77 -5.82 5.71 -18.89
CA TYR A 77 -5.50 4.37 -18.39
C TYR A 77 -6.59 3.38 -18.77
N LYS A 78 -6.22 2.14 -19.09
CA LYS A 78 -7.16 1.05 -19.36
C LYS A 78 -7.18 0.08 -18.18
N MET A 79 -8.37 -0.18 -17.64
CA MET A 79 -8.55 -1.09 -16.49
C MET A 79 -9.03 -2.44 -16.98
N GLU A 80 -8.12 -3.40 -17.07
CA GLU A 80 -8.39 -4.73 -17.65
C GLU A 80 -8.50 -5.82 -16.58
N LEU A 81 -7.80 -5.67 -15.46
CA LEU A 81 -7.69 -6.72 -14.44
C LEU A 81 -8.82 -6.70 -13.41
N GLN A 82 -9.55 -5.58 -13.34
CA GLN A 82 -10.68 -5.41 -12.44
C GLN A 82 -10.32 -5.66 -10.97
N THR A 83 -9.10 -5.29 -10.58
CA THR A 83 -8.63 -5.42 -9.20
C THR A 83 -8.40 -4.05 -8.56
N ASP A 84 -8.68 -3.97 -7.27
CA ASP A 84 -8.40 -2.81 -6.42
C ASP A 84 -6.93 -2.36 -6.51
N THR A 85 -6.05 -3.30 -6.78
CA THR A 85 -4.61 -3.07 -6.78
C THR A 85 -4.04 -2.56 -8.07
N GLU A 86 -4.68 -2.90 -9.18
CA GLU A 86 -4.47 -2.24 -10.47
C GLU A 86 -4.79 -0.75 -10.33
N VAL A 87 -5.96 -0.44 -9.73
CA VAL A 87 -6.37 0.94 -9.45
C VAL A 87 -5.35 1.67 -8.60
N VAL A 88 -4.88 1.07 -7.50
CA VAL A 88 -3.91 1.71 -6.60
C VAL A 88 -2.58 1.97 -7.31
N ALA A 89 -2.05 0.99 -8.04
CA ALA A 89 -0.81 1.17 -8.79
C ALA A 89 -0.93 2.29 -9.84
N TYR A 90 -2.07 2.37 -10.52
CA TYR A 90 -2.32 3.37 -11.55
C TYR A 90 -2.53 4.75 -10.95
N LEU A 91 -3.16 4.84 -9.78
CA LEU A 91 -3.28 6.09 -9.03
C LEU A 91 -1.90 6.61 -8.60
N PHE A 92 -1.02 5.77 -8.07
CA PHE A 92 0.35 6.18 -7.76
C PHE A 92 1.13 6.58 -9.01
N ASP A 93 0.98 5.86 -10.13
CA ASP A 93 1.59 6.25 -11.40
C ASP A 93 1.09 7.61 -11.88
N LEU A 94 -0.22 7.84 -11.88
CA LEU A 94 -0.83 9.10 -12.29
C LEU A 94 -0.35 10.27 -11.41
N LEU A 95 -0.45 10.13 -10.09
CA LEU A 95 -0.13 11.21 -9.15
C LEU A 95 1.37 11.51 -9.10
N CYS A 96 2.22 10.48 -9.01
CA CYS A 96 3.65 10.67 -8.84
C CYS A 96 4.37 10.93 -10.18
N ARG A 97 4.09 10.16 -11.23
CA ARG A 97 4.84 10.26 -12.50
C ARG A 97 4.26 11.31 -13.44
N ARG A 98 2.93 11.34 -13.60
CA ARG A 98 2.27 12.29 -14.53
C ARG A 98 2.02 13.66 -13.91
N HIS A 99 1.44 13.71 -12.71
CA HIS A 99 1.19 14.97 -12.01
C HIS A 99 2.40 15.48 -11.23
N ARG A 100 3.47 14.67 -11.11
CA ARG A 100 4.73 15.04 -10.45
C ARG A 100 4.54 15.46 -9.00
N LEU A 101 3.56 14.88 -8.31
CA LEU A 101 3.40 15.10 -6.88
C LEU A 101 4.51 14.40 -6.11
N PRO A 102 5.04 15.02 -5.04
CA PRO A 102 5.83 14.30 -4.06
C PRO A 102 5.03 13.10 -3.52
N PHE A 103 5.70 11.98 -3.26
CA PHE A 103 5.03 10.73 -2.90
C PHE A 103 4.16 10.87 -1.63
N GLU A 104 4.64 11.61 -0.63
CA GLU A 104 3.88 11.91 0.58
C GLU A 104 2.58 12.67 0.28
N VAL A 105 2.64 13.67 -0.62
CA VAL A 105 1.48 14.44 -1.06
C VAL A 105 0.50 13.56 -1.84
N ALA A 106 0.99 12.63 -2.65
CA ALA A 106 0.15 11.63 -3.32
C ALA A 106 -0.56 10.73 -2.29
N CYS A 107 0.13 10.23 -1.27
CA CYS A 107 -0.50 9.48 -0.18
C CYS A 107 -1.59 10.29 0.53
N ARG A 108 -1.31 11.56 0.85
CA ARG A 108 -2.29 12.48 1.47
C ARG A 108 -3.49 12.75 0.55
N ALA A 109 -3.31 12.77 -0.76
CA ALA A 109 -4.40 12.89 -1.72
C ALA A 109 -5.30 11.63 -1.73
N LEU A 110 -4.68 10.44 -1.73
CA LEU A 110 -5.39 9.16 -1.74
C LEU A 110 -6.14 8.85 -0.44
N ALA A 111 -5.59 9.30 0.70
CA ALA A 111 -6.15 9.12 2.03
C ALA A 111 -6.54 10.45 2.71
N ALA A 112 -7.05 11.42 1.95
CA ALA A 112 -7.32 12.77 2.48
C ALA A 112 -8.32 12.76 3.65
N PRO A 113 -8.05 13.45 4.78
CA PRO A 113 -8.88 13.47 5.98
C PRO A 113 -10.34 13.88 5.72
N PHE A 114 -11.24 13.60 6.67
CA PHE A 114 -12.63 14.05 6.57
C PHE A 114 -12.71 15.58 6.69
N TRP A 115 -13.72 16.20 6.09
CA TRP A 115 -13.93 17.66 6.17
C TRP A 115 -13.95 18.17 7.61
N LYS A 116 -14.63 17.47 8.52
CA LYS A 116 -14.67 17.78 9.96
C LYS A 116 -13.29 17.80 10.63
N ASP A 117 -12.34 17.01 10.13
CA ASP A 117 -10.98 16.91 10.66
C ASP A 117 -10.11 18.00 10.05
N ILE A 118 -10.27 18.25 8.73
CA ILE A 118 -9.64 19.36 8.01
C ILE A 118 -10.02 20.70 8.65
N ASP A 119 -11.28 20.89 9.03
CA ASP A 119 -11.77 22.13 9.65
C ASP A 119 -11.09 22.45 10.98
N ARG A 120 -10.51 21.45 11.66
CA ARG A 120 -9.82 21.56 12.95
C ARG A 120 -8.30 21.67 12.83
N MET A 121 -7.76 21.57 11.61
CA MET A 121 -6.32 21.68 11.37
C MET A 121 -5.85 23.14 11.48
N PRO A 122 -4.55 23.38 11.76
CA PRO A 122 -3.93 24.70 11.60
C PRO A 122 -4.12 25.23 10.17
N GLU A 123 -4.20 26.55 10.01
CA GLU A 123 -4.61 27.19 8.73
C GLU A 123 -3.75 26.75 7.53
N GLU A 124 -2.44 26.61 7.72
CA GLU A 124 -1.51 26.18 6.67
C GLU A 124 -1.78 24.73 6.23
N GLU A 125 -1.92 23.80 7.17
CA GLU A 125 -2.24 22.40 6.87
C GLU A 125 -3.65 22.23 6.32
N LYS A 126 -4.60 23.02 6.83
CA LYS A 126 -5.99 23.05 6.39
C LYS A 126 -6.10 23.47 4.92
N ALA A 127 -5.35 24.49 4.51
CA ALA A 127 -5.33 24.96 3.12
C ALA A 127 -4.86 23.84 2.17
N VAL A 128 -3.75 23.18 2.50
CA VAL A 128 -3.20 22.06 1.71
C VAL A 128 -4.18 20.89 1.65
N ALA A 129 -4.69 20.44 2.79
CA ALA A 129 -5.62 19.31 2.86
C ALA A 129 -6.93 19.60 2.09
N THR A 130 -7.43 20.83 2.16
CA THR A 130 -8.60 21.29 1.40
C THR A 130 -8.33 21.24 -0.09
N SER A 131 -7.20 21.81 -0.55
CA SER A 131 -6.83 21.80 -1.96
C SER A 131 -6.68 20.37 -2.49
N LEU A 132 -5.97 19.49 -1.78
CA LEU A 132 -5.82 18.10 -2.18
C LEU A 132 -7.17 17.39 -2.29
N ARG A 133 -8.05 17.57 -1.31
CA ARG A 133 -9.37 16.93 -1.29
C ARG A 133 -10.29 17.44 -2.40
N GLN A 134 -10.19 18.72 -2.76
CA GLN A 134 -10.95 19.31 -3.87
C GLN A 134 -10.43 18.86 -5.23
N VAL A 135 -9.12 18.89 -5.44
CA VAL A 135 -8.49 18.55 -6.73
C VAL A 135 -8.51 17.05 -7.00
N TYR A 136 -8.24 16.24 -5.98
CA TYR A 136 -8.09 14.79 -6.07
C TYR A 136 -9.26 14.01 -5.47
N GLY A 137 -10.43 14.64 -5.34
CA GLY A 137 -11.62 14.01 -4.75
C GLY A 137 -12.01 12.68 -5.43
N SER A 138 -11.82 12.56 -6.74
CA SER A 138 -12.07 11.33 -7.51
C SER A 138 -10.94 10.29 -7.41
N ALA A 139 -9.76 10.69 -6.95
CA ALA A 139 -8.64 9.79 -6.64
C ALA A 139 -8.70 9.24 -5.21
N LEU A 140 -9.52 9.85 -4.34
CA LEU A 140 -9.69 9.43 -2.95
C LEU A 140 -10.12 7.96 -2.88
N ILE A 141 -9.41 7.18 -2.07
CA ILE A 141 -9.72 5.76 -1.85
C ILE A 141 -10.61 5.66 -0.61
N ASN A 142 -11.78 5.03 -0.79
CA ASN A 142 -12.72 4.75 0.29
C ASN A 142 -12.82 3.23 0.53
N GLY A 143 -13.25 2.88 1.74
CA GLY A 143 -13.28 1.51 2.22
C GLY A 143 -12.11 1.18 3.14
N PRO A 144 -12.17 0.04 3.83
CA PRO A 144 -11.07 -0.46 4.65
C PRO A 144 -9.90 -0.87 3.74
N PHE A 145 -8.73 -0.25 3.92
CA PHE A 145 -7.55 -0.63 3.15
C PHE A 145 -6.27 -0.45 3.95
N SER A 146 -5.28 -1.25 3.57
CA SER A 146 -3.89 -1.06 3.90
C SER A 146 -3.06 -1.47 2.69
N PHE A 147 -2.15 -0.59 2.28
CA PHE A 147 -1.28 -0.80 1.14
C PHE A 147 0.17 -0.82 1.59
N ILE A 148 0.96 -1.72 1.00
CA ILE A 148 2.41 -1.59 0.95
C ILE A 148 2.76 -1.32 -0.50
N VAL A 149 3.44 -0.20 -0.74
CA VAL A 149 3.88 0.25 -2.05
C VAL A 149 5.40 0.26 -2.06
N ALA A 150 6.01 -0.33 -3.08
CA ALA A 150 7.46 -0.31 -3.22
C ALA A 150 7.87 0.12 -4.63
N THR A 151 9.00 0.79 -4.69
CA THR A 151 9.75 1.13 -5.91
C THR A 151 11.20 0.70 -5.78
N GLY A 152 12.01 0.91 -6.82
CA GLY A 152 13.45 0.60 -6.77
C GLY A 152 14.20 1.34 -5.65
N GLY A 153 13.70 2.50 -5.19
CA GLY A 153 14.38 3.34 -4.19
C GLY A 153 13.63 3.52 -2.87
N MET A 154 12.35 3.15 -2.77
CA MET A 154 11.56 3.36 -1.55
C MET A 154 10.51 2.28 -1.32
N MET A 155 10.07 2.15 -0.08
CA MET A 155 8.94 1.34 0.34
C MET A 155 8.08 2.14 1.29
N ALA A 156 6.76 2.09 1.14
CA ALA A 156 5.84 2.83 1.97
C ALA A 156 4.64 2.00 2.37
N ALA A 157 4.13 2.25 3.57
CA ALA A 157 2.88 1.72 4.05
C ALA A 157 1.86 2.85 4.23
N LEU A 158 0.64 2.64 3.75
CA LEU A 158 -0.48 3.57 3.93
C LEU A 158 -1.71 2.81 4.41
N THR A 159 -2.45 3.40 5.35
CA THR A 159 -3.70 2.84 5.86
C THR A 159 -4.88 3.76 5.57
N ASP A 160 -6.08 3.20 5.62
CA ASP A 160 -7.30 3.99 5.55
C ASP A 160 -7.43 4.98 6.72
N ARG A 161 -8.33 5.95 6.54
CA ARG A 161 -8.50 7.10 7.45
C ARG A 161 -9.14 6.76 8.79
N ILE A 162 -9.75 5.59 8.90
CA ILE A 162 -10.37 5.08 10.13
C ILE A 162 -9.51 3.96 10.75
N LYS A 163 -8.51 3.46 10.00
CA LYS A 163 -7.61 2.36 10.36
C LYS A 163 -8.37 1.08 10.67
N LEU A 164 -9.15 0.63 9.71
CA LEU A 164 -9.92 -0.62 9.79
C LEU A 164 -9.05 -1.86 9.55
N ARG A 165 -7.84 -1.69 8.99
CA ARG A 165 -6.87 -2.76 8.77
C ARG A 165 -5.57 -2.50 9.53
N PRO A 166 -5.02 -3.51 10.22
CA PRO A 166 -3.76 -3.34 10.96
C PRO A 166 -2.58 -3.24 9.98
N MET A 167 -1.61 -2.41 10.36
CA MET A 167 -0.34 -2.27 9.66
C MET A 167 0.74 -1.94 10.69
N VAL A 168 1.69 -2.85 10.85
CA VAL A 168 2.82 -2.82 11.77
C VAL A 168 4.08 -2.53 10.99
N ILE A 169 4.89 -1.62 11.52
CA ILE A 169 6.23 -1.32 11.04
C ILE A 169 7.20 -1.74 12.14
N ALA A 170 8.30 -2.37 11.73
CA ALA A 170 9.39 -2.68 12.64
C ALA A 170 10.73 -2.32 12.02
N GLN A 171 11.72 -2.08 12.88
CA GLN A 171 13.07 -1.75 12.48
C GLN A 171 14.09 -2.62 13.22
N LYS A 172 15.14 -3.03 12.50
CA LYS A 172 16.33 -3.65 13.06
C LYS A 172 17.57 -3.14 12.33
N GLY A 173 18.38 -2.31 12.98
CA GLY A 173 19.44 -1.56 12.33
C GLY A 173 18.90 -0.76 11.14
N ASP A 174 19.47 -0.99 9.96
CA ASP A 174 19.07 -0.32 8.72
C ASP A 174 17.91 -1.02 7.99
N LEU A 175 17.42 -2.15 8.53
CA LEU A 175 16.32 -2.90 7.93
C LEU A 175 14.98 -2.42 8.45
N VAL A 176 14.08 -2.12 7.51
CA VAL A 176 12.68 -1.76 7.81
C VAL A 176 11.77 -2.87 7.33
N TYR A 177 10.86 -3.31 8.19
CA TYR A 177 9.87 -4.34 7.96
C TYR A 177 8.46 -3.74 8.01
N MET A 178 7.59 -4.14 7.09
CA MET A 178 6.19 -3.72 7.06
C MET A 178 5.29 -4.95 6.91
N ALA A 179 4.30 -5.09 7.79
CA ALA A 179 3.42 -6.25 7.86
C ALA A 179 2.04 -5.89 8.39
N SER A 180 1.03 -6.74 8.18
CA SER A 180 -0.27 -6.54 8.86
C SER A 180 -0.27 -7.02 10.31
N GLU A 181 0.70 -7.86 10.72
CA GLU A 181 0.86 -8.32 12.10
C GLU A 181 2.35 -8.38 12.49
N GLU A 182 2.63 -8.21 13.78
CA GLU A 182 3.99 -8.30 14.33
C GLU A 182 4.55 -9.73 14.31
N SER A 183 3.69 -10.73 14.51
CA SER A 183 4.03 -12.17 14.49
C SER A 183 4.78 -12.56 13.21
N ALA A 184 4.30 -12.12 12.05
CA ALA A 184 4.95 -12.39 10.77
C ALA A 184 6.34 -11.75 10.66
N ILE A 185 6.53 -10.55 11.22
CA ILE A 185 7.86 -9.92 11.26
C ILE A 185 8.78 -10.75 12.16
N ARG A 186 8.31 -11.17 13.34
CA ARG A 186 9.12 -11.90 14.32
C ARG A 186 9.53 -13.29 13.85
N GLU A 187 8.77 -13.92 12.96
CA GLU A 187 9.16 -15.17 12.32
C GLU A 187 10.46 -15.02 11.50
N ILE A 188 10.64 -13.85 10.87
CA ILE A 188 11.83 -13.55 10.04
C ILE A 188 12.93 -12.87 10.86
N ALA A 189 12.54 -12.00 11.79
CA ALA A 189 13.42 -11.21 12.63
C ALA A 189 12.95 -11.25 14.10
N PRO A 190 13.37 -12.27 14.88
CA PRO A 190 12.86 -12.48 16.25
C PRO A 190 13.16 -11.31 17.21
N VAL A 191 14.30 -10.66 17.00
CA VAL A 191 14.78 -9.50 17.78
C VAL A 191 14.70 -8.25 16.91
N LEU A 192 13.98 -7.25 17.39
CA LEU A 192 13.67 -5.98 16.72
C LEU A 192 14.04 -4.82 17.66
N ASP A 193 14.52 -3.71 17.10
CA ASP A 193 14.91 -2.52 17.88
C ASP A 193 13.70 -1.64 18.19
N ARG A 194 12.78 -1.53 17.22
CA ARG A 194 11.56 -0.72 17.33
C ARG A 194 10.41 -1.40 16.61
N VAL A 195 9.22 -1.34 17.20
CA VAL A 195 7.96 -1.80 16.60
C VAL A 195 6.87 -0.78 16.91
N TRP A 196 6.07 -0.42 15.91
CA TRP A 196 4.92 0.47 16.07
C TRP A 196 3.87 0.20 15.00
N THR A 197 2.67 0.72 15.21
CA THR A 197 1.59 0.63 14.23
C THR A 197 1.46 1.94 13.45
N VAL A 198 1.16 1.84 12.15
CA VAL A 198 0.88 3.00 11.29
C VAL A 198 -0.34 3.75 11.79
N ARG A 199 -0.33 5.08 11.72
CA ARG A 199 -1.46 5.94 12.09
C ARG A 199 -2.46 6.03 10.92
N ALA A 200 -3.73 6.30 11.24
CA ALA A 200 -4.80 6.31 10.24
C ALA A 200 -4.55 7.41 9.20
N GLY A 201 -4.55 7.07 7.91
CA GLY A 201 -4.33 8.02 6.82
C GLY A 201 -2.93 8.65 6.72
N GLU A 202 -2.01 8.30 7.62
CA GLU A 202 -0.62 8.79 7.61
C GLU A 202 0.29 7.74 6.97
N PRO A 203 1.05 8.07 5.91
CA PRO A 203 2.02 7.14 5.33
C PRO A 203 3.24 6.97 6.23
N VAL A 204 3.87 5.80 6.17
CA VAL A 204 5.24 5.58 6.66
C VAL A 204 6.10 5.24 5.46
N ILE A 205 7.13 6.03 5.20
CA ILE A 205 8.00 5.89 4.02
C ILE A 205 9.40 5.45 4.49
N ALA A 206 10.01 4.50 3.79
CA ALA A 206 11.36 4.04 4.01
C ALA A 206 12.14 4.15 2.69
N GLU A 207 13.18 4.96 2.67
CA GLU A 207 14.06 5.16 1.51
C GLU A 207 15.33 4.33 1.65
N LEU A 208 15.74 3.71 0.53
CA LEU A 208 16.98 2.94 0.50
C LEU A 208 18.17 3.86 0.79
N GLY A 209 18.95 3.52 1.82
CA GLY A 209 20.14 4.28 2.24
C GLY A 209 19.87 5.51 3.13
N ARG A 210 18.60 5.89 3.34
CA ARG A 210 18.22 6.98 4.26
C ARG A 210 17.38 6.51 5.45
N GLY A 211 16.86 5.30 5.41
CA GLY A 211 16.01 4.76 6.47
C GLY A 211 14.59 5.32 6.40
N ILE A 212 13.94 5.47 7.56
CA ILE A 212 12.54 5.90 7.63
C ILE A 212 12.44 7.42 7.56
N VAL A 213 11.61 7.89 6.64
CA VAL A 213 11.24 9.29 6.44
C VAL A 213 9.78 9.42 6.88
N GLN A 214 9.55 10.17 7.95
CA GLN A 214 8.24 10.47 8.54
C GLN A 214 7.98 11.96 8.52
#